data_AF-A0A1V9HBD9-F1
#
_entry.id   AF-A0A1V9HBD9-F1
#
_cell.length_a   1.000
_cell.length_b   1.000
_cell.length_c   1.000
_cell.angle_alpha   90.00
_cell.angle_beta   90.00
_cell.angle_gamma   90.00
#
_symmetry.space_group_name_H-M   'P 1'
#
loop_
_entity.id
_entity.type
_entity.pdbx_description
1 polymer ?
#
loop_
_entity_poly.entity_id
_entity_poly.type
_entity_poly.pdbx_seq_one_letter_code
_entity_poly.pdbx_strand_id
1 'polypeptide(L)'
;MEVRDSKQHESMLDCYAKVWRYPALVDYASPEGVLTKTRLKELNQFLKQVHGSGKLAMPVLNPVTAAHDLTVIAPNLGDRKVALRLRADLPGLGLGVALVRNALAVPGLAAKVDRLIVDLGRTPATSVADRTTLAATLNALKGLGLAHLHLASGSFPGSLANIVGAGEVDRKDWELWQQVQALAPLALVGFSDYGPLNPDWTEEVLQRRGSRVTIRYALDDKWRIVRGTKATRQESISISEILVNMYPHEFQGAAFSFGDRLIADRVDPAIPEKKKSSGHLHITEYWTHHISYVLKKQY
;
A
#
# COMPACT_ATOMS: atom_id res chain seq x y z
N MET A 1 0.23 -5.22 -4.57
CA MET A 1 0.34 -5.46 -6.04
C MET A 1 -0.84 -6.30 -6.48
N GLU A 2 -1.28 -6.21 -7.73
CA GLU A 2 -2.31 -7.10 -8.28
C GLU A 2 -1.79 -8.54 -8.35
N VAL A 3 -2.63 -9.51 -7.97
CA VAL A 3 -2.34 -10.95 -8.09
C VAL A 3 -3.61 -11.67 -8.51
N ARG A 4 -3.52 -12.52 -9.54
CA ARG A 4 -4.71 -13.11 -10.19
C ARG A 4 -5.02 -14.55 -9.77
N ASP A 5 -4.08 -15.23 -9.12
CA ASP A 5 -4.27 -16.57 -8.58
C ASP A 5 -3.33 -16.86 -7.40
N SER A 6 -3.57 -17.95 -6.68
CA SER A 6 -2.81 -18.29 -5.48
C SER A 6 -1.36 -18.74 -5.75
N LYS A 7 -1.03 -19.23 -6.96
CA LYS A 7 0.34 -19.57 -7.37
C LYS A 7 1.16 -18.32 -7.68
N GLN A 8 0.53 -17.27 -8.24
CA GLN A 8 1.17 -15.96 -8.41
C GLN A 8 1.48 -15.33 -7.03
N HIS A 9 0.57 -15.45 -6.06
CA HIS A 9 0.83 -15.02 -4.67
C HIS A 9 2.00 -15.78 -4.06
N GLU A 10 2.03 -17.11 -4.25
CA GLU A 10 3.13 -17.94 -3.75
C GLU A 10 4.50 -17.54 -4.35
N SER A 11 4.57 -17.40 -5.68
CA SER A 11 5.79 -16.99 -6.40
C SER A 11 6.29 -15.60 -5.97
N MET A 12 5.36 -14.67 -5.69
CA MET A 12 5.71 -13.38 -5.10
C MET A 12 6.27 -13.52 -3.68
N LEU A 13 5.72 -14.40 -2.83
CA LEU A 13 6.27 -14.66 -1.51
C LEU A 13 7.65 -15.33 -1.56
N ASP A 14 7.93 -16.18 -2.55
CA ASP A 14 9.27 -16.75 -2.79
C ASP A 14 10.30 -15.71 -3.28
N CYS A 15 9.83 -14.59 -3.85
CA CYS A 15 10.66 -13.41 -4.10
C CYS A 15 10.84 -12.60 -2.81
N TYR A 16 9.75 -12.32 -2.07
CA TYR A 16 9.79 -11.49 -0.86
C TYR A 16 10.56 -12.12 0.30
N ALA A 17 10.41 -13.41 0.58
CA ALA A 17 11.03 -14.08 1.73
C ALA A 17 12.57 -14.01 1.75
N LYS A 18 13.20 -13.73 0.60
CA LYS A 18 14.65 -13.53 0.46
C LYS A 18 15.15 -12.15 0.90
N VAL A 19 14.24 -11.17 0.99
CA VAL A 19 14.57 -9.74 1.24
C VAL A 19 13.72 -9.08 2.32
N TRP A 20 12.57 -9.65 2.66
CA TRP A 20 11.58 -9.10 3.58
C TRP A 20 11.35 -10.07 4.75
N ARG A 21 11.64 -9.62 5.97
CA ARG A 21 11.65 -10.46 7.20
C ARG A 21 10.38 -10.34 8.04
N TYR A 22 9.39 -9.58 7.60
CA TYR A 22 8.12 -9.37 8.31
C TYR A 22 6.97 -10.06 7.58
N PRO A 23 5.84 -10.36 8.26
CA PRO A 23 4.66 -10.89 7.59
C PRO A 23 4.18 -9.97 6.45
N ALA A 24 4.02 -10.55 5.26
CA ALA A 24 3.30 -9.90 4.17
C ALA A 24 1.80 -9.91 4.50
N LEU A 25 1.15 -8.73 4.45
CA LEU A 25 -0.30 -8.63 4.57
C LEU A 25 -0.93 -9.03 3.23
N VAL A 26 -1.77 -10.07 3.25
CA VAL A 26 -2.40 -10.63 2.04
C VAL A 26 -3.90 -10.43 2.11
N ASP A 27 -4.41 -9.48 1.34
CA ASP A 27 -5.84 -9.20 1.22
C ASP A 27 -6.42 -9.90 -0.03
N TYR A 28 -7.46 -10.71 0.19
CA TYR A 28 -8.23 -11.37 -0.87
C TYR A 28 -9.59 -10.70 -1.10
N ALA A 29 -9.95 -9.68 -0.34
CA ALA A 29 -11.19 -8.94 -0.51
C ALA A 29 -11.18 -8.04 -1.76
N SER A 30 -12.37 -7.62 -2.20
CA SER A 30 -12.56 -6.63 -3.26
C SER A 30 -12.05 -5.24 -2.86
N PRO A 31 -12.00 -4.24 -3.78
CA PRO A 31 -11.66 -2.86 -3.42
C PRO A 31 -12.53 -2.31 -2.27
N GLU A 32 -13.79 -2.71 -2.21
CA GLU A 32 -14.79 -2.37 -1.18
C GLU A 32 -14.58 -3.11 0.15
N GLY A 33 -13.62 -4.04 0.22
CA GLY A 33 -13.36 -4.85 1.42
C GLY A 33 -14.23 -6.11 1.54
N VAL A 34 -14.98 -6.49 0.51
CA VAL A 34 -15.86 -7.68 0.53
C VAL A 34 -15.11 -8.94 0.14
N LEU A 35 -15.07 -9.94 1.04
CA LEU A 35 -14.55 -11.28 0.73
C LEU A 35 -15.70 -12.16 0.20
N THR A 36 -15.83 -12.25 -1.13
CA THR A 36 -16.87 -13.09 -1.77
C THR A 36 -16.61 -14.58 -1.53
N LYS A 37 -17.63 -15.44 -1.69
CA LYS A 37 -17.48 -16.91 -1.55
C LYS A 37 -16.35 -17.49 -2.41
N THR A 38 -16.12 -16.94 -3.60
CA THR A 38 -15.01 -17.32 -4.49
C THR A 38 -13.66 -16.89 -3.90
N ARG A 39 -13.51 -15.62 -3.51
CA ARG A 39 -12.28 -15.09 -2.92
C ARG A 39 -11.96 -15.72 -1.55
N LEU A 40 -12.96 -16.13 -0.77
CA LEU A 40 -12.79 -16.94 0.45
C LEU A 40 -12.25 -18.36 0.14
N LYS A 41 -12.69 -18.98 -0.96
CA LYS A 41 -12.14 -20.28 -1.41
C LYS A 41 -10.67 -20.12 -1.85
N GLU A 42 -10.35 -19.07 -2.58
CA GLU A 42 -8.99 -18.75 -3.03
C GLU A 42 -8.05 -18.44 -1.86
N LEU A 43 -8.50 -17.63 -0.90
CA LEU A 43 -7.79 -17.38 0.36
C LEU A 43 -7.46 -18.68 1.10
N ASN A 44 -8.44 -19.58 1.23
CA ASN A 44 -8.22 -20.86 1.91
C ASN A 44 -7.30 -21.81 1.12
N GLN A 45 -7.33 -21.77 -0.22
CA GLN A 45 -6.37 -22.49 -1.06
C GLN A 45 -4.94 -21.93 -0.88
N PHE A 46 -4.79 -20.61 -0.88
CA PHE A 46 -3.52 -19.94 -0.60
C PHE A 46 -2.97 -20.27 0.79
N LEU A 47 -3.80 -20.18 1.85
CA LEU A 47 -3.41 -20.50 3.23
C LEU A 47 -2.94 -21.95 3.37
N LYS A 48 -3.56 -22.89 2.64
CA LYS A 48 -3.09 -24.29 2.55
C LYS A 48 -1.72 -24.40 1.85
N GLN A 49 -1.51 -23.70 0.73
CA GLN A 49 -0.22 -23.71 0.01
C GLN A 49 0.92 -23.16 0.86
N VAL A 50 0.70 -22.07 1.60
CA VAL A 50 1.74 -21.51 2.49
C VAL A 50 1.85 -22.25 3.83
N HIS A 51 0.99 -23.22 4.16
CA HIS A 51 1.09 -23.98 5.41
C HIS A 51 2.42 -24.77 5.46
N GLY A 52 3.08 -24.80 6.62
CA GLY A 52 4.40 -25.45 6.81
C GLY A 52 5.59 -24.79 6.09
N SER A 53 5.37 -24.02 5.01
CA SER A 53 6.42 -23.50 4.10
C SER A 53 7.39 -22.45 4.69
N GLY A 54 7.22 -22.04 5.95
CA GLY A 54 7.95 -20.91 6.55
C GLY A 54 7.59 -19.52 6.00
N LYS A 55 6.80 -19.43 4.93
CA LYS A 55 6.40 -18.16 4.29
C LYS A 55 5.56 -17.31 5.27
N LEU A 56 6.11 -16.16 5.66
CA LEU A 56 5.48 -15.20 6.56
C LEU A 56 4.37 -14.43 5.83
N ALA A 57 3.15 -14.97 5.89
CA ALA A 57 1.94 -14.35 5.38
C ALA A 57 0.90 -14.18 6.50
N MET A 58 0.26 -13.01 6.55
CA MET A 58 -0.83 -12.67 7.46
C MET A 58 -2.04 -12.28 6.61
N PRO A 59 -3.15 -13.06 6.63
CA PRO A 59 -4.34 -12.69 5.88
C PRO A 59 -4.99 -11.43 6.45
N VAL A 60 -5.51 -10.60 5.55
CA VAL A 60 -6.33 -9.42 5.86
C VAL A 60 -7.79 -9.80 5.69
N LEU A 61 -8.64 -9.44 6.66
CA LEU A 61 -10.09 -9.67 6.64
C LEU A 61 -10.83 -8.40 7.06
N ASN A 62 -12.01 -8.11 6.51
CA ASN A 62 -12.89 -7.13 7.12
C ASN A 62 -13.47 -7.67 8.45
N PRO A 63 -13.85 -6.83 9.43
CA PRO A 63 -14.33 -7.29 10.74
C PRO A 63 -15.54 -8.24 10.69
N VAL A 64 -16.46 -8.06 9.73
CA VAL A 64 -17.69 -8.88 9.61
C VAL A 64 -17.36 -10.29 9.11
N THR A 65 -16.57 -10.39 8.05
CA THR A 65 -16.00 -11.67 7.56
C THR A 65 -15.14 -12.34 8.62
N ALA A 66 -14.31 -11.58 9.35
CA ALA A 66 -13.49 -12.14 10.42
C ALA A 66 -14.33 -12.71 11.57
N ALA A 67 -15.48 -12.11 11.88
CA ALA A 67 -16.42 -12.60 12.87
C ALA A 67 -17.22 -13.82 12.41
N HIS A 68 -17.69 -13.80 11.16
CA HIS A 68 -18.58 -14.83 10.59
C HIS A 68 -17.83 -16.08 10.10
N ASP A 69 -16.76 -15.90 9.34
CA ASP A 69 -16.09 -16.97 8.58
C ASP A 69 -14.88 -17.57 9.31
N LEU A 70 -14.63 -17.22 10.59
CA LEU A 70 -13.49 -17.70 11.36
C LEU A 70 -13.41 -19.23 11.40
N THR A 71 -14.54 -19.92 11.55
CA THR A 71 -14.62 -21.39 11.57
C THR A 71 -14.20 -22.03 10.25
N VAL A 72 -14.35 -21.31 9.13
CA VAL A 72 -13.96 -21.75 7.78
C VAL A 72 -12.47 -21.46 7.52
N ILE A 73 -11.95 -20.36 8.06
CA ILE A 73 -10.58 -19.87 7.82
C ILE A 73 -9.56 -20.50 8.79
N ALA A 74 -9.91 -20.65 10.06
CA ALA A 74 -9.02 -21.11 11.13
C ALA A 74 -8.30 -22.45 10.86
N PRO A 75 -8.95 -23.48 10.26
CA PRO A 75 -8.28 -24.75 9.94
C PRO A 75 -7.08 -24.60 8.99
N ASN A 76 -7.07 -23.58 8.13
CA ASN A 76 -6.01 -23.34 7.14
C ASN A 76 -4.98 -22.30 7.63
N LEU A 77 -5.41 -21.43 8.56
CA LEU A 77 -4.61 -20.36 9.13
C LEU A 77 -3.41 -20.89 9.93
N GLY A 78 -3.62 -21.91 10.78
CA GLY A 78 -2.64 -22.36 11.77
C GLY A 78 -2.34 -21.27 12.81
N ASP A 79 -1.09 -21.18 13.26
CA ASP A 79 -0.65 -20.20 14.28
C ASP A 79 -0.54 -18.76 13.76
N ARG A 80 -0.83 -18.52 12.48
CA ARG A 80 -0.83 -17.18 11.89
C ARG A 80 -1.78 -16.24 12.62
N LYS A 81 -1.30 -15.01 12.72
CA LYS A 81 -2.09 -13.83 13.08
C LYS A 81 -2.97 -13.39 11.90
N VAL A 82 -3.90 -12.49 12.16
CA VAL A 82 -4.86 -11.90 11.21
C VAL A 82 -4.80 -10.38 11.34
N ALA A 83 -4.77 -9.67 10.22
CA ALA A 83 -5.00 -8.23 10.19
C ALA A 83 -6.48 -7.94 9.89
N LEU A 84 -7.08 -6.99 10.59
CA LEU A 84 -8.39 -6.47 10.24
C LEU A 84 -8.25 -5.26 9.29
N ARG A 85 -9.14 -5.15 8.30
CA ARG A 85 -9.29 -3.98 7.41
C ARG A 85 -10.71 -3.44 7.52
N LEU A 86 -10.88 -2.35 8.28
CA LEU A 86 -12.13 -1.62 8.37
C LEU A 86 -12.21 -0.62 7.21
N ARG A 87 -12.88 -1.01 6.11
CA ARG A 87 -13.21 -0.09 5.02
C ARG A 87 -14.44 0.74 5.39
N ALA A 88 -14.29 2.05 5.52
CA ALA A 88 -15.36 2.98 5.89
C ALA A 88 -15.04 4.42 5.43
N ASP A 89 -16.06 5.20 5.12
CA ASP A 89 -15.95 6.65 4.99
C ASP A 89 -16.03 7.34 6.38
N LEU A 90 -15.79 8.66 6.45
CA LEU A 90 -15.77 9.38 7.73
C LEU A 90 -17.09 9.28 8.52
N PRO A 91 -18.29 9.39 7.90
CA PRO A 91 -19.56 9.09 8.58
C PRO A 91 -19.67 7.64 9.08
N GLY A 92 -19.25 6.65 8.28
CA GLY A 92 -19.34 5.23 8.61
C GLY A 92 -18.41 4.77 9.75
N LEU A 93 -17.34 5.52 10.06
CA LEU A 93 -16.35 5.17 11.08
C LEU A 93 -16.94 4.91 12.47
N GLY A 94 -18.00 5.63 12.87
CA GLY A 94 -18.67 5.43 14.16
C GLY A 94 -19.26 4.02 14.32
N LEU A 95 -19.89 3.51 13.25
CA LEU A 95 -20.35 2.11 13.18
C LEU A 95 -19.15 1.15 13.11
N GLY A 96 -18.08 1.55 12.41
CA GLY A 96 -16.84 0.79 12.30
C GLY A 96 -16.21 0.41 13.65
N VAL A 97 -16.25 1.29 14.65
CA VAL A 97 -15.78 0.97 16.02
C VAL A 97 -16.57 -0.19 16.63
N ALA A 98 -17.90 -0.21 16.45
CA ALA A 98 -18.74 -1.31 16.92
C ALA A 98 -18.46 -2.61 16.14
N LEU A 99 -18.26 -2.55 14.82
CA LEU A 99 -17.91 -3.72 14.00
C LEU A 99 -16.58 -4.36 14.43
N VAL A 100 -15.53 -3.57 14.68
CA VAL A 100 -14.24 -4.09 15.18
C VAL A 100 -14.39 -4.69 16.58
N ARG A 101 -15.10 -4.02 17.49
CA ARG A 101 -15.36 -4.52 18.85
C ARG A 101 -16.11 -5.86 18.83
N ASN A 102 -17.17 -5.96 18.01
CA ASN A 102 -17.97 -7.17 17.88
C ASN A 102 -17.18 -8.33 17.27
N ALA A 103 -16.27 -8.05 16.32
CA ALA A 103 -15.35 -9.06 15.81
C ALA A 103 -14.39 -9.55 16.90
N LEU A 104 -13.73 -8.66 17.63
CA LEU A 104 -12.81 -9.03 18.71
C LEU A 104 -13.49 -9.80 19.87
N ALA A 105 -14.81 -9.66 20.04
CA ALA A 105 -15.59 -10.47 20.98
C ALA A 105 -15.82 -11.94 20.55
N VAL A 106 -15.52 -12.31 19.29
CA VAL A 106 -15.66 -13.70 18.81
C VAL A 106 -14.59 -14.60 19.46
N PRO A 107 -14.97 -15.73 20.10
CA PRO A 107 -14.03 -16.64 20.75
C PRO A 107 -12.85 -17.04 19.85
N GLY A 108 -11.63 -16.82 20.35
CA GLY A 108 -10.38 -17.11 19.65
C GLY A 108 -9.92 -16.07 18.63
N LEU A 109 -10.77 -15.11 18.20
CA LEU A 109 -10.35 -14.12 17.20
C LEU A 109 -9.37 -13.10 17.79
N ALA A 110 -9.65 -12.52 18.96
CA ALA A 110 -8.78 -11.53 19.60
C ALA A 110 -7.35 -12.06 19.85
N ALA A 111 -7.19 -13.35 20.19
CA ALA A 111 -5.88 -13.97 20.36
C ALA A 111 -5.07 -14.05 19.04
N LYS A 112 -5.76 -14.00 17.89
CA LYS A 112 -5.16 -14.05 16.55
C LYS A 112 -5.05 -12.68 15.87
N VAL A 113 -5.78 -11.66 16.29
CA VAL A 113 -5.67 -10.30 15.73
C VAL A 113 -4.64 -9.47 16.51
N ASP A 114 -3.69 -8.85 15.81
CA ASP A 114 -2.76 -7.86 16.39
C ASP A 114 -2.80 -6.49 15.69
N ARG A 115 -3.45 -6.39 14.52
CA ARG A 115 -3.39 -5.25 13.62
C ARG A 115 -4.76 -4.86 13.08
N LEU A 116 -5.03 -3.56 13.05
CA LEU A 116 -6.14 -2.96 12.32
C LEU A 116 -5.62 -1.93 11.31
N ILE A 117 -6.14 -2.00 10.10
CA ILE A 117 -6.07 -0.95 9.07
C ILE A 117 -7.45 -0.30 9.02
N VAL A 118 -7.53 1.00 9.29
CA VAL A 118 -8.70 1.83 8.99
C VAL A 118 -8.50 2.37 7.59
N ASP A 119 -9.39 2.03 6.67
CA ASP A 119 -9.21 2.25 5.23
C ASP A 119 -10.32 3.15 4.68
N LEU A 120 -9.97 4.40 4.40
CA LEU A 120 -10.86 5.41 3.81
C LEU A 120 -11.00 5.22 2.28
N GLY A 121 -10.10 4.46 1.65
CA GLY A 121 -10.03 4.35 0.21
C GLY A 121 -9.53 5.63 -0.45
N ARG A 122 -10.47 6.47 -0.86
CA ARG A 122 -10.20 7.79 -1.45
C ARG A 122 -9.98 8.79 -0.31
N THR A 123 -8.88 9.54 -0.35
CA THR A 123 -8.62 10.60 0.64
C THR A 123 -9.76 11.62 0.61
N PRO A 124 -10.49 11.83 1.73
CA PRO A 124 -11.59 12.79 1.78
C PRO A 124 -11.06 14.23 1.88
N ALA A 125 -11.83 15.19 1.37
CA ALA A 125 -11.70 16.57 1.82
C ALA A 125 -12.14 16.67 3.29
N THR A 126 -11.39 17.38 4.13
CA THR A 126 -11.67 17.44 5.58
C THR A 126 -11.61 18.85 6.14
N SER A 127 -12.53 19.15 7.06
CA SER A 127 -12.45 20.27 7.99
C SER A 127 -11.61 19.90 9.23
N VAL A 128 -11.37 20.89 10.10
CA VAL A 128 -10.75 20.66 11.42
C VAL A 128 -11.60 19.73 12.29
N ALA A 129 -12.93 19.82 12.20
CA ALA A 129 -13.85 18.97 12.95
C ALA A 129 -13.80 17.50 12.49
N ASP A 130 -13.69 17.27 11.18
CA ASP A 130 -13.57 15.92 10.61
C ASP A 130 -12.27 15.24 11.07
N ARG A 131 -11.14 15.96 11.02
CA ARG A 131 -9.84 15.44 11.49
C ARG A 131 -9.83 15.18 12.99
N THR A 132 -10.46 16.04 13.79
CA THR A 132 -10.65 15.81 15.23
C THR A 132 -11.50 14.56 15.51
N THR A 133 -12.56 14.35 14.74
CA THR A 133 -13.46 13.18 14.85
C THR A 133 -12.76 11.87 14.45
N LEU A 134 -11.98 11.90 13.36
CA LEU A 134 -11.13 10.80 12.92
C LEU A 134 -10.05 10.46 13.96
N ALA A 135 -9.36 11.47 14.51
CA ALA A 135 -8.38 11.29 15.58
C ALA A 135 -9.00 10.68 16.85
N ALA A 136 -10.18 11.13 17.27
CA ALA A 136 -10.92 10.56 18.40
C ALA A 136 -11.33 9.09 18.14
N THR A 137 -11.75 8.77 16.91
CA THR A 137 -12.10 7.40 16.51
C THR A 137 -10.89 6.47 16.49
N LEU A 138 -9.73 6.94 15.99
CA LEU A 138 -8.49 6.17 16.00
C LEU A 138 -7.99 5.90 17.42
N ASN A 139 -8.09 6.86 18.34
CA ASN A 139 -7.85 6.63 19.76
C ASN A 139 -8.80 5.55 20.35
N ALA A 140 -10.09 5.62 20.04
CA ALA A 140 -11.07 4.63 20.50
C ALA A 140 -10.81 3.22 19.94
N LEU A 141 -10.34 3.11 18.70
CA LEU A 141 -9.93 1.85 18.07
C LEU A 141 -8.62 1.32 18.67
N LYS A 142 -7.64 2.18 18.96
CA LYS A 142 -6.41 1.79 19.68
C LYS A 142 -6.72 1.25 21.07
N GLY A 143 -7.71 1.83 21.75
CA GLY A 143 -8.25 1.38 23.04
C GLY A 143 -8.83 -0.05 23.05
N LEU A 144 -9.02 -0.69 21.89
CA LEU A 144 -9.42 -2.10 21.78
C LEU A 144 -8.25 -3.10 21.98
N GLY A 145 -7.07 -2.63 22.39
CA GLY A 145 -5.91 -3.48 22.73
C GLY A 145 -5.05 -3.92 21.54
N LEU A 146 -5.29 -3.37 20.35
CA LEU A 146 -4.58 -3.71 19.11
C LEU A 146 -3.12 -3.20 19.17
N ALA A 147 -2.16 -4.09 18.93
CA ALA A 147 -0.73 -3.74 18.91
C ALA A 147 -0.43 -2.70 17.81
N HIS A 148 -1.03 -2.87 16.63
CA HIS A 148 -0.84 -1.99 15.48
C HIS A 148 -2.17 -1.39 14.98
N LEU A 149 -2.19 -0.08 14.80
CA LEU A 149 -3.27 0.66 14.15
C LEU A 149 -2.68 1.43 12.97
N HIS A 150 -3.27 1.36 11.78
CA HIS A 150 -2.81 2.08 10.58
C HIS A 150 -3.99 2.82 9.95
N LEU A 151 -3.73 3.97 9.34
CA LEU A 151 -4.70 4.71 8.52
C LEU A 151 -4.29 4.57 7.04
N ALA A 152 -5.21 4.07 6.21
CA ALA A 152 -5.04 3.89 4.78
C ALA A 152 -5.94 4.84 3.98
N SER A 153 -5.33 5.58 3.06
CA SER A 153 -6.02 6.40 2.05
C SER A 153 -5.11 6.61 0.84
N GLY A 154 -5.67 6.73 -0.35
CA GLY A 154 -4.95 7.13 -1.56
C GLY A 154 -5.44 8.48 -2.10
N SER A 155 -4.53 9.29 -2.62
CA SER A 155 -4.81 10.59 -3.25
C SER A 155 -4.45 10.64 -4.74
N PHE A 156 -3.77 9.62 -5.28
CA PHE A 156 -3.24 9.63 -6.64
C PHE A 156 -4.35 9.68 -7.71
N PRO A 157 -4.23 10.51 -8.76
CA PRO A 157 -5.32 10.71 -9.72
C PRO A 157 -5.48 9.55 -10.71
N GLY A 158 -6.73 9.33 -11.15
CA GLY A 158 -7.07 8.39 -12.22
C GLY A 158 -6.46 8.70 -13.60
N SER A 159 -5.86 9.88 -13.79
CA SER A 159 -5.17 10.25 -15.03
C SER A 159 -3.99 11.20 -14.76
N LEU A 160 -2.90 11.00 -15.49
CA LEU A 160 -1.76 11.91 -15.56
C LEU A 160 -1.74 12.70 -16.88
N ALA A 161 -2.84 12.73 -17.65
CA ALA A 161 -2.89 13.29 -18.99
C ALA A 161 -2.38 14.74 -19.08
N ASN A 162 -2.74 15.56 -18.09
CA ASN A 162 -2.43 16.99 -18.03
C ASN A 162 -0.95 17.28 -17.71
N ILE A 163 -0.17 16.30 -17.25
CA ILE A 163 1.26 16.46 -17.01
C ILE A 163 2.03 16.18 -18.30
N VAL A 164 2.78 17.16 -18.80
CA VAL A 164 3.61 17.06 -20.01
C VAL A 164 5.07 17.27 -19.60
N GLY A 165 5.95 16.30 -19.91
CA GLY A 165 7.30 16.29 -19.35
C GLY A 165 7.29 16.02 -17.85
N ALA A 166 7.57 17.03 -17.04
CA ALA A 166 7.58 16.94 -15.58
C ALA A 166 6.37 17.64 -14.95
N GLY A 167 5.98 17.21 -13.75
CA GLY A 167 4.88 17.78 -12.97
C GLY A 167 4.81 17.24 -11.55
N GLU A 168 3.69 17.52 -10.87
CA GLU A 168 3.47 17.22 -9.44
C GLU A 168 2.07 16.65 -9.22
N VAL A 169 1.91 15.89 -8.13
CA VAL A 169 0.63 15.38 -7.63
C VAL A 169 0.67 15.41 -6.10
N ASP A 170 -0.19 16.21 -5.47
CA ASP A 170 -0.29 16.37 -4.02
C ASP A 170 -0.47 15.01 -3.27
N ARG A 171 0.26 14.79 -2.17
CA ARG A 171 0.10 13.63 -1.27
C ARG A 171 -0.88 13.94 -0.14
N LYS A 172 -2.15 14.11 -0.50
CA LYS A 172 -3.22 14.43 0.48
C LYS A 172 -3.46 13.28 1.47
N ASP A 173 -3.10 12.06 1.08
CA ASP A 173 -3.06 10.89 1.96
C ASP A 173 -2.05 11.07 3.11
N TRP A 174 -0.82 11.46 2.78
CA TRP A 174 0.23 11.76 3.76
C TRP A 174 -0.09 13.00 4.60
N GLU A 175 -0.59 14.07 3.96
CA GLU A 175 -1.02 15.30 4.64
C GLU A 175 -2.11 15.01 5.71
N LEU A 176 -3.15 14.26 5.32
CA LEU A 176 -4.22 13.84 6.23
C LEU A 176 -3.68 12.98 7.39
N TRP A 177 -2.80 12.02 7.09
CA TRP A 177 -2.19 11.19 8.12
C TRP A 177 -1.35 12.02 9.10
N GLN A 178 -0.51 12.94 8.63
CA GLN A 178 0.30 13.82 9.50
C GLN A 178 -0.60 14.67 10.40
N GLN A 179 -1.65 15.30 9.85
CA GLN A 179 -2.59 16.13 10.62
C GLN A 179 -3.37 15.32 11.66
N VAL A 180 -3.72 14.06 11.36
CA VAL A 180 -4.43 13.15 12.27
C VAL A 180 -3.50 12.59 13.34
N GLN A 181 -2.27 12.20 13.00
CA GLN A 181 -1.26 11.71 13.96
C GLN A 181 -0.82 12.82 14.92
N ALA A 182 -0.83 14.09 14.50
CA ALA A 182 -0.62 15.24 15.39
C ALA A 182 -1.77 15.43 16.42
N LEU A 183 -3.00 15.05 16.06
CA LEU A 183 -4.18 15.11 16.95
C LEU A 183 -4.34 13.84 17.81
N ALA A 184 -3.77 12.71 17.40
CA ALA A 184 -3.81 11.43 18.11
C ALA A 184 -2.41 10.81 18.32
N PRO A 185 -1.42 11.53 18.89
CA PRO A 185 -0.03 11.06 18.94
C PRO A 185 0.10 9.72 19.67
N LEU A 186 -0.66 9.52 20.75
CA LEU A 186 -0.68 8.30 21.56
C LEU A 186 -1.35 7.09 20.88
N ALA A 187 -2.11 7.30 19.79
CA ALA A 187 -2.67 6.19 19.03
C ALA A 187 -1.60 5.42 18.23
N LEU A 188 -0.44 6.06 17.96
CA LEU A 188 0.67 5.52 17.18
C LEU A 188 0.19 4.99 15.82
N VAL A 189 -0.49 5.84 15.06
CA VAL A 189 -1.15 5.48 13.80
C VAL A 189 -0.08 5.33 12.71
N GLY A 190 0.13 4.11 12.24
CA GLY A 190 0.98 3.84 11.07
C GLY A 190 0.40 4.44 9.79
N PHE A 191 1.26 4.95 8.92
CA PHE A 191 0.84 5.39 7.59
C PHE A 191 0.54 4.19 6.69
N SER A 192 -0.40 4.36 5.78
CA SER A 192 -0.63 3.46 4.65
C SER A 192 -1.28 4.22 3.51
N ASP A 193 -0.95 3.85 2.28
CA ASP A 193 -1.62 4.31 1.07
C ASP A 193 -1.69 3.20 0.03
N TYR A 194 -2.04 3.55 -1.21
CA TYR A 194 -2.01 2.65 -2.36
C TYR A 194 -0.82 2.95 -3.28
N GLY A 195 0.20 3.66 -2.80
CA GLY A 195 1.23 4.28 -3.61
C GLY A 195 0.60 5.14 -4.73
N PRO A 196 1.20 5.16 -5.93
CA PRO A 196 0.66 5.94 -7.05
C PRO A 196 -0.37 5.15 -7.87
N LEU A 197 -1.38 4.59 -7.18
CA LEU A 197 -2.56 3.96 -7.76
C LEU A 197 -3.80 4.79 -7.41
N ASN A 198 -4.70 4.97 -8.39
CA ASN A 198 -5.99 5.62 -8.17
C ASN A 198 -6.81 4.85 -7.13
N PRO A 199 -7.31 5.47 -6.04
CA PRO A 199 -8.17 4.77 -5.07
C PRO A 199 -9.47 4.23 -5.66
N ASP A 200 -9.96 4.79 -6.78
CA ASP A 200 -11.16 4.29 -7.48
C ASP A 200 -10.82 3.23 -8.56
N TRP A 201 -9.79 2.41 -8.37
CA TRP A 201 -9.41 1.38 -9.35
C TRP A 201 -10.45 0.24 -9.41
N THR A 202 -10.77 -0.21 -10.63
CA THR A 202 -11.53 -1.44 -10.89
C THR A 202 -10.63 -2.49 -11.54
N GLU A 203 -11.04 -3.77 -11.52
CA GLU A 203 -10.30 -4.85 -12.18
C GLU A 203 -10.16 -4.63 -13.71
N GLU A 204 -11.07 -3.88 -14.33
CA GLU A 204 -11.01 -3.44 -15.73
C GLU A 204 -9.93 -2.38 -15.96
N VAL A 205 -9.78 -1.42 -15.03
CA VAL A 205 -8.75 -0.37 -15.09
C VAL A 205 -7.35 -0.98 -15.02
N LEU A 206 -7.15 -2.03 -14.22
CA LEU A 206 -5.85 -2.72 -14.10
C LEU A 206 -5.37 -3.38 -15.41
N GLN A 207 -6.27 -3.65 -16.36
CA GLN A 207 -5.89 -4.17 -17.68
C GLN A 207 -5.20 -3.10 -18.57
N ARG A 208 -5.38 -1.81 -18.27
CA ARG A 208 -4.91 -0.68 -19.09
C ARG A 208 -3.44 -0.35 -18.81
N ARG A 209 -2.52 -1.11 -19.41
CA ARG A 209 -1.07 -0.81 -19.36
C ARG A 209 -0.75 0.50 -20.06
N GLY A 210 0.01 1.37 -19.39
CA GLY A 210 0.46 2.65 -19.96
C GLY A 210 1.49 2.46 -21.08
N SER A 211 1.30 3.14 -22.21
CA SER A 211 2.17 3.10 -23.40
C SER A 211 3.43 3.98 -23.32
N ARG A 212 3.73 4.53 -22.13
CA ARG A 212 4.82 5.48 -21.87
C ARG A 212 5.54 5.13 -20.58
N VAL A 213 6.85 5.33 -20.53
CA VAL A 213 7.58 5.29 -19.25
C VAL A 213 7.26 6.53 -18.41
N THR A 214 7.20 6.37 -17.10
CA THR A 214 6.87 7.45 -16.17
C THR A 214 7.46 7.15 -14.80
N ILE A 215 8.44 7.96 -14.40
CA ILE A 215 8.90 8.01 -13.01
C ILE A 215 7.78 8.65 -12.17
N ARG A 216 7.56 8.07 -11.00
CA ARG A 216 6.68 8.58 -9.95
C ARG A 216 7.47 8.50 -8.67
N TYR A 217 7.82 9.64 -8.12
CA TYR A 217 8.86 9.76 -7.10
C TYR A 217 8.25 10.41 -5.85
N ALA A 218 8.36 9.75 -4.71
CA ALA A 218 7.66 10.16 -3.50
C ALA A 218 8.45 11.23 -2.76
N LEU A 219 7.76 12.26 -2.30
CA LEU A 219 8.28 13.31 -1.44
C LEU A 219 7.34 13.46 -0.23
N ASP A 220 7.65 14.38 0.68
CA ASP A 220 6.86 14.60 1.89
C ASP A 220 5.46 15.18 1.56
N ASP A 221 5.39 16.13 0.61
CA ASP A 221 4.17 16.86 0.22
C ASP A 221 3.51 16.35 -1.06
N LYS A 222 4.28 15.71 -1.96
CA LYS A 222 3.86 15.42 -3.34
C LYS A 222 4.52 14.17 -3.93
N TRP A 223 4.03 13.78 -5.11
CA TRP A 223 4.75 12.93 -6.05
C TRP A 223 5.37 13.81 -7.14
N ARG A 224 6.69 13.77 -7.32
CA ARG A 224 7.33 14.26 -8.55
C ARG A 224 7.05 13.26 -9.66
N ILE A 225 6.41 13.74 -10.73
CA ILE A 225 6.06 12.94 -11.92
C ILE A 225 6.97 13.38 -13.07
N VAL A 226 7.64 12.42 -13.73
CA VAL A 226 8.41 12.69 -14.96
C VAL A 226 8.02 11.67 -16.03
N ARG A 227 7.51 12.12 -17.17
CA ARG A 227 6.86 11.30 -18.20
C ARG A 227 7.61 11.36 -19.52
N GLY A 228 7.94 10.19 -20.07
CA GLY A 228 8.45 10.06 -21.43
C GLY A 228 7.32 10.16 -22.47
N THR A 229 7.67 10.36 -23.74
CA THR A 229 6.70 10.38 -24.85
C THR A 229 6.28 8.97 -25.29
N LYS A 230 7.17 7.98 -25.11
CA LYS A 230 7.05 6.58 -25.55
C LYS A 230 7.53 5.63 -24.44
N ALA A 231 7.45 4.31 -24.67
CA ALA A 231 8.00 3.28 -23.80
C ALA A 231 9.32 2.71 -24.36
N THR A 232 10.41 3.49 -24.31
CA THR A 232 11.74 3.07 -24.80
C THR A 232 12.82 3.20 -23.72
N ARG A 233 14.00 2.58 -23.94
CA ARG A 233 15.15 2.80 -23.04
C ARG A 233 15.65 4.24 -23.10
N GLN A 234 15.75 4.86 -24.28
CA GLN A 234 16.19 6.26 -24.37
C GLN A 234 15.28 7.20 -23.58
N GLU A 235 13.96 7.02 -23.68
CA GLU A 235 12.99 7.76 -22.86
C GLU A 235 13.18 7.48 -21.36
N SER A 236 13.50 6.24 -20.98
CA SER A 236 13.78 5.86 -19.59
C SER A 236 15.04 6.53 -19.03
N ILE A 237 16.06 6.69 -19.87
CA ILE A 237 17.29 7.42 -19.55
C ILE A 237 16.94 8.91 -19.40
N SER A 238 16.31 9.52 -20.39
CA SER A 238 16.08 10.98 -20.37
C SER A 238 15.07 11.46 -19.31
N ILE A 239 14.09 10.66 -18.89
CA ILE A 239 13.31 11.02 -17.68
C ILE A 239 14.10 10.87 -16.37
N SER A 240 15.15 10.05 -16.35
CA SER A 240 16.07 9.94 -15.21
C SER A 240 17.07 11.11 -15.20
N GLU A 241 17.57 11.51 -16.37
CA GLU A 241 18.39 12.72 -16.55
C GLU A 241 17.62 13.96 -16.07
N ILE A 242 16.33 14.08 -16.42
CA ILE A 242 15.46 15.13 -15.90
C ILE A 242 15.34 15.06 -14.37
N LEU A 243 15.05 13.90 -13.78
CA LEU A 243 14.92 13.81 -12.31
C LEU A 243 16.22 14.20 -11.59
N VAL A 244 17.35 13.59 -11.97
CA VAL A 244 18.62 13.78 -11.24
C VAL A 244 19.21 15.16 -11.48
N ASN A 245 19.13 15.70 -12.71
CA ASN A 245 19.82 16.94 -13.07
C ASN A 245 18.95 18.20 -12.88
N MET A 246 17.62 18.09 -13.05
CA MET A 246 16.71 19.24 -12.86
C MET A 246 16.05 19.28 -11.48
N TYR A 247 15.98 18.14 -10.77
CA TYR A 247 15.44 18.05 -9.41
C TYR A 247 16.44 17.44 -8.40
N PRO A 248 17.71 17.88 -8.36
CA PRO A 248 18.76 17.29 -7.51
C PRO A 248 18.48 17.42 -6.01
N HIS A 249 17.64 18.38 -5.60
CA HIS A 249 17.21 18.54 -4.20
C HIS A 249 16.05 17.61 -3.80
N GLU A 250 15.32 17.05 -4.77
CA GLU A 250 14.25 16.08 -4.52
C GLU A 250 14.79 14.64 -4.59
N PHE A 251 15.73 14.36 -5.51
CA PHE A 251 16.34 13.05 -5.67
C PHE A 251 17.21 12.64 -4.47
N GLN A 252 16.74 11.64 -3.72
CA GLN A 252 17.36 11.12 -2.49
C GLN A 252 18.68 10.34 -2.71
N GLY A 253 19.10 10.13 -3.97
CA GLY A 253 20.38 9.51 -4.31
C GLY A 253 20.40 7.97 -4.30
N ALA A 254 21.37 7.39 -5.02
CA ALA A 254 21.46 5.94 -5.31
C ALA A 254 21.45 5.00 -4.09
N ALA A 255 21.81 5.50 -2.90
CA ALA A 255 21.80 4.75 -1.66
C ALA A 255 20.43 4.70 -0.96
N PHE A 256 19.44 5.49 -1.42
CA PHE A 256 18.15 5.60 -0.74
C PHE A 256 17.26 4.37 -0.91
N SER A 257 17.16 3.82 -2.12
CA SER A 257 16.40 2.60 -2.42
C SER A 257 16.96 1.83 -3.62
N PHE A 258 16.36 0.70 -3.96
CA PHE A 258 16.65 0.02 -5.22
C PHE A 258 16.22 0.84 -6.45
N GLY A 259 15.05 1.49 -6.40
CA GLY A 259 14.56 2.37 -7.47
C GLY A 259 15.48 3.56 -7.71
N ASP A 260 15.99 4.18 -6.63
CA ASP A 260 16.94 5.29 -6.72
C ASP A 260 18.27 4.87 -7.35
N ARG A 261 18.76 3.66 -7.04
CA ARG A 261 19.93 3.10 -7.74
C ARG A 261 19.65 2.88 -9.22
N LEU A 262 18.50 2.30 -9.60
CA LEU A 262 18.15 2.13 -11.01
C LEU A 262 18.03 3.46 -11.78
N ILE A 263 17.61 4.53 -11.11
CA ILE A 263 17.58 5.89 -11.67
C ILE A 263 19.01 6.44 -11.84
N ALA A 264 19.87 6.30 -10.82
CA ALA A 264 21.26 6.73 -10.87
C ALA A 264 22.06 5.96 -11.94
N ASP A 265 21.92 4.63 -11.99
CA ASP A 265 22.55 3.74 -12.97
C ASP A 265 22.18 4.12 -14.42
N ARG A 266 21.01 4.77 -14.62
CA ARG A 266 20.58 5.27 -15.93
C ARG A 266 21.17 6.62 -16.32
N VAL A 267 21.59 7.47 -15.39
CA VAL A 267 22.27 8.75 -15.72
C VAL A 267 23.78 8.60 -15.78
N ASP A 268 24.38 7.63 -15.08
CA ASP A 268 25.82 7.39 -15.08
C ASP A 268 26.39 7.15 -16.50
N PRO A 269 27.34 7.96 -17.02
CA PRO A 269 27.96 7.74 -18.32
C PRO A 269 28.92 6.54 -18.34
N ALA A 270 29.43 6.07 -17.20
CA ALA A 270 30.32 4.91 -17.12
C ALA A 270 29.58 3.57 -17.31
N ILE A 271 28.26 3.54 -17.12
CA ILE A 271 27.42 2.36 -17.36
C ILE A 271 26.99 2.33 -18.84
N PRO A 272 27.39 1.33 -19.65
CA PRO A 272 26.97 1.23 -21.04
C PRO A 272 25.46 1.09 -21.17
N GLU A 273 24.85 1.73 -22.17
CA GLU A 273 23.39 1.77 -22.37
C GLU A 273 22.73 0.38 -22.37
N LYS A 274 23.40 -0.65 -22.89
CA LYS A 274 22.91 -2.05 -22.85
C LYS A 274 22.75 -2.63 -21.43
N LYS A 275 23.45 -2.10 -20.43
CA LYS A 275 23.31 -2.43 -18.99
C LYS A 275 22.29 -1.54 -18.27
N LYS A 276 21.96 -0.36 -18.82
CA LYS A 276 20.95 0.55 -18.25
C LYS A 276 19.57 -0.12 -18.29
N SER A 277 19.03 -0.38 -17.11
CA SER A 277 17.80 -1.17 -16.92
C SER A 277 16.68 -0.33 -16.31
N SER A 278 15.46 -0.86 -16.35
CA SER A 278 14.31 -0.32 -15.65
C SER A 278 13.46 -1.46 -15.09
N GLY A 279 12.71 -1.18 -14.02
CA GLY A 279 11.58 -2.00 -13.65
C GLY A 279 10.55 -2.08 -14.78
N HIS A 280 9.66 -3.06 -14.75
CA HIS A 280 8.60 -3.19 -15.76
C HIS A 280 7.75 -1.92 -15.78
N LEU A 281 7.83 -1.12 -16.85
CA LEU A 281 7.22 0.23 -16.93
C LEU A 281 7.52 1.13 -15.72
N HIS A 282 8.74 1.02 -15.16
CA HIS A 282 9.22 1.74 -13.97
C HIS A 282 8.47 1.40 -12.66
N ILE A 283 7.64 0.33 -12.66
CA ILE A 283 6.83 -0.09 -11.51
C ILE A 283 7.68 -0.48 -10.29
N THR A 284 8.75 -1.26 -10.51
CA THR A 284 9.69 -1.67 -9.46
C THR A 284 10.37 -0.46 -8.78
N GLU A 285 10.60 0.60 -9.55
CA GLU A 285 11.32 1.78 -9.09
C GLU A 285 10.45 2.61 -8.16
N TYR A 286 9.24 3.00 -8.60
CA TYR A 286 8.36 3.78 -7.73
C TYR A 286 7.95 3.00 -6.48
N TRP A 287 7.71 1.68 -6.55
CA TRP A 287 7.37 0.91 -5.36
C TRP A 287 8.52 0.79 -4.36
N THR A 288 9.74 0.47 -4.82
CA THR A 288 10.87 0.31 -3.89
C THR A 288 11.36 1.63 -3.34
N HIS A 289 11.29 2.71 -4.12
CA HIS A 289 11.50 4.07 -3.64
C HIS A 289 10.43 4.46 -2.61
N HIS A 290 9.13 4.36 -2.94
CA HIS A 290 8.02 4.72 -2.04
C HIS A 290 8.05 3.97 -0.71
N ILE A 291 8.23 2.65 -0.75
CA ILE A 291 8.34 1.82 0.46
C ILE A 291 9.56 2.27 1.30
N SER A 292 10.68 2.60 0.66
CA SER A 292 11.84 3.15 1.37
C SER A 292 11.59 4.54 1.93
N TYR A 293 10.76 5.35 1.26
CA TYR A 293 10.37 6.69 1.71
C TYR A 293 9.53 6.63 2.98
N VAL A 294 8.44 5.87 2.95
CA VAL A 294 7.58 5.63 4.12
C VAL A 294 8.40 5.08 5.28
N LEU A 295 9.21 4.04 5.06
CA LEU A 295 10.02 3.41 6.13
C LEU A 295 11.11 4.29 6.72
N LYS A 296 11.52 5.39 6.05
CA LYS A 296 12.58 6.31 6.50
C LYS A 296 12.10 7.72 6.89
N LYS A 297 10.80 8.00 6.72
CA LYS A 297 10.17 9.31 7.02
C LYS A 297 9.00 9.19 8.00
N GLN A 298 8.46 7.98 8.18
CA GLN A 298 7.37 7.68 9.12
C GLN A 298 7.85 7.11 10.47
N TYR A 299 9.13 6.70 10.53
CA TYR A 299 9.85 6.11 11.66
C TYR A 299 11.28 6.64 11.69
#